data_AF-A0A0Q4MGM1-F1
#
_entry.id   AF-A0A0Q4MGM1-F1
#
_cell.length_a   1.000
_cell.length_b   1.000
_cell.length_c   1.000
_cell.angle_alpha   90.00
_cell.angle_beta   90.00
_cell.angle_gamma   90.00
#
_symmetry.space_group_name_H-M   'P 1'
#
loop_
_entity.id
_entity.type
_entity.pdbx_description
1 polymer ?
#
loop_
_entity_poly.entity_id
_entity_poly.type
_entity_poly.pdbx_seq_one_letter_code
_entity_poly.pdbx_strand_id
1 'polypeptide(L)'
;MNDAGKTPSVAKPGRIAKVVQQRNHEGSRIPAELARYAGQPLYMLIALWCWKQKRWVDHKTISSVFEITERRASFQVSYLTQKSDRIQLQVRKVKSEGAQRISREIWVQRVKWR
;
A
#
# COMPACT_ATOMS: atom_id res chain seq x y z
N MET A 1 36.82 55.47 -3.72
CA MET A 1 37.00 54.86 -2.39
C MET A 1 35.90 53.84 -2.17
N ASN A 2 36.32 52.57 -2.09
CA ASN A 2 35.73 51.40 -1.40
C ASN A 2 34.33 50.94 -1.86
N ASP A 3 34.19 49.84 -2.61
CA ASP A 3 34.44 48.42 -2.32
C ASP A 3 33.22 47.70 -1.68
N ALA A 4 32.87 46.59 -2.35
CA ALA A 4 32.07 45.43 -1.99
C ALA A 4 30.82 45.56 -1.09
N GLY A 5 29.70 45.07 -1.63
CA GLY A 5 28.48 44.82 -0.85
C GLY A 5 27.45 43.94 -1.56
N LYS A 6 27.88 42.87 -2.22
CA LYS A 6 26.99 41.82 -2.76
C LYS A 6 26.34 41.07 -1.60
N THR A 7 25.00 41.09 -1.49
CA THR A 7 24.10 39.98 -1.04
C THR A 7 22.69 40.52 -0.69
N PRO A 8 21.63 39.70 -0.61
CA PRO A 8 21.50 38.31 -1.06
C PRO A 8 20.28 38.03 -1.96
N SER A 9 20.42 36.91 -2.66
CA SER A 9 19.40 36.09 -3.30
C SER A 9 18.06 36.08 -2.58
N VAL A 10 16.99 36.42 -3.31
CA VAL A 10 15.60 36.18 -2.91
C VAL A 10 15.42 34.68 -2.69
N ALA A 11 15.30 34.29 -1.42
CA ALA A 11 14.94 32.95 -1.02
C ALA A 11 13.58 32.59 -1.65
N LYS A 12 13.54 31.48 -2.38
CA LYS A 12 12.31 30.86 -2.88
C LYS A 12 11.37 30.65 -1.68
N PRO A 13 10.09 31.06 -1.75
CA PRO A 13 9.15 30.74 -0.68
C PRO A 13 9.14 29.23 -0.51
N GLY A 14 9.53 28.80 0.69
CA GLY A 14 9.68 27.41 1.06
C GLY A 14 8.43 26.65 0.64
N ARG A 15 8.63 25.47 0.04
CA ARG A 15 7.56 24.49 -0.10
C ARG A 15 6.98 24.35 1.29
N ILE A 16 5.76 24.88 1.48
CA ILE A 16 4.93 24.54 2.61
C ILE A 16 4.81 23.03 2.49
N ALA A 17 5.61 22.30 3.26
CA ALA A 17 5.38 20.89 3.49
C ALA A 17 4.04 20.89 4.19
N LYS A 18 2.96 20.75 3.39
CA LYS A 18 1.63 20.54 3.92
C LYS A 18 1.80 19.43 4.92
N VAL A 19 1.65 19.76 6.20
CA VAL A 19 1.49 18.75 7.24
C VAL A 19 0.20 18.07 6.86
N VAL A 20 0.31 17.00 6.08
CA VAL A 20 -0.80 16.10 5.86
C VAL A 20 -0.96 15.41 7.20
N GLN A 21 -1.75 16.03 8.08
CA GLN A 21 -2.36 15.32 9.19
C GLN A 21 -3.22 14.25 8.53
N GLN A 22 -2.60 13.09 8.27
CA GLN A 22 -3.30 11.94 7.73
C GLN A 22 -4.23 11.44 8.83
N ARG A 23 -5.42 12.05 8.95
CA ARG A 23 -6.59 11.48 9.63
C ARG A 23 -7.13 10.25 8.88
N ASN A 24 -6.27 9.50 8.19
CA ASN A 24 -6.60 8.30 7.43
C ASN A 24 -6.41 7.05 8.29
N HIS A 25 -6.95 7.08 9.51
CA HIS A 25 -7.25 5.87 10.26
C HIS A 25 -8.76 5.59 10.19
N GLU A 26 -9.39 5.82 9.04
CA GLU A 26 -10.66 5.13 8.78
C GLU A 26 -10.37 3.63 8.92
N GLY A 27 -10.99 3.05 9.94
CA GLY A 27 -10.61 1.80 10.56
C GLY A 27 -10.57 0.69 9.52
N SER A 28 -9.39 0.10 9.32
CA SER A 28 -9.34 -1.16 8.59
C SER A 28 -9.86 -2.25 9.51
N ARG A 29 -10.88 -2.98 9.07
CA ARG A 29 -11.34 -4.17 9.79
C ARG A 29 -10.32 -5.28 9.62
N ILE A 30 -9.90 -5.86 10.74
CA ILE A 30 -9.02 -7.03 10.75
C ILE A 30 -9.92 -8.27 10.82
N PRO A 31 -9.88 -9.17 9.83
CA PRO A 31 -10.61 -10.44 9.91
C PRO A 31 -10.28 -11.19 11.20
N ALA A 32 -11.29 -11.81 11.83
CA ALA A 32 -11.12 -12.50 13.12
C ALA A 32 -10.00 -13.54 13.11
N GLU A 33 -9.80 -14.24 11.99
CA GLU A 33 -8.72 -15.20 11.80
C GLU A 33 -7.30 -14.60 11.88
N LEU A 34 -7.19 -13.28 11.78
CA LEU A 34 -5.94 -12.51 11.89
C LEU A 34 -5.82 -11.76 13.22
N ALA A 35 -6.77 -11.90 14.14
CA ALA A 35 -6.78 -11.13 15.40
C ALA A 35 -5.47 -11.25 16.20
N ARG A 36 -4.86 -12.45 16.21
CA ARG A 36 -3.56 -12.69 16.88
C ARG A 36 -2.38 -11.90 16.27
N TYR A 37 -2.56 -11.35 15.07
CA TYR A 37 -1.56 -10.56 14.36
C TYR A 37 -1.91 -9.07 14.34
N ALA A 38 -2.92 -8.61 15.08
CA ALA A 38 -3.46 -7.24 14.96
C ALA A 38 -2.44 -6.11 15.16
N GLY A 39 -1.32 -6.36 15.85
CA GLY A 39 -0.21 -5.41 16.00
C GLY A 39 0.72 -5.30 14.77
N GLN A 40 0.52 -6.12 13.74
CA GLN A 40 1.34 -6.11 12.54
C GLN A 40 0.89 -5.02 11.55
N PRO A 41 1.80 -4.50 10.71
CA PRO A 41 1.43 -3.52 9.70
C PRO A 41 0.43 -4.10 8.70
N LEU A 42 -0.49 -3.27 8.20
CA LEU A 42 -1.61 -3.70 7.36
C LEU A 42 -1.20 -4.56 6.16
N TYR A 43 -0.08 -4.25 5.50
CA TYR A 43 0.39 -5.05 4.36
C TYR A 43 0.73 -6.50 4.79
N MET A 44 1.28 -6.72 5.98
CA MET A 44 1.55 -8.06 6.50
C MET A 44 0.26 -8.81 6.79
N LEU A 45 -0.75 -8.14 7.33
CA LEU A 45 -2.07 -8.72 7.55
C LEU A 45 -2.72 -9.14 6.22
N ILE A 46 -2.68 -8.28 5.21
CA ILE A 46 -3.19 -8.59 3.86
C ILE A 46 -2.43 -9.77 3.27
N ALA A 47 -1.09 -9.78 3.35
CA ALA A 47 -0.27 -10.87 2.83
C ALA A 47 -0.61 -12.21 3.47
N LEU A 48 -0.74 -12.22 4.80
CA LEU A 48 -1.08 -13.41 5.58
C LEU A 48 -2.47 -13.93 5.22
N TRP A 49 -3.43 -13.02 5.06
CA TRP A 49 -4.77 -13.35 4.61
C TRP A 49 -4.77 -13.97 3.22
N CYS A 50 -4.14 -13.30 2.24
CA CYS A 50 -4.02 -13.82 0.87
C CYS A 50 -3.34 -15.20 0.82
N TRP A 51 -2.33 -15.43 1.67
CA TRP A 51 -1.65 -16.73 1.77
C TRP A 51 -2.57 -17.85 2.28
N LYS A 52 -3.50 -17.53 3.19
CA LYS A 52 -4.51 -18.47 3.69
C LYS A 52 -5.57 -18.81 2.63
N GLN A 53 -5.86 -17.90 1.70
CA GLN A 53 -6.87 -18.12 0.66
C GLN A 53 -6.48 -19.16 -0.40
N LYS A 54 -5.17 -19.43 -0.58
CA LYS A 54 -4.65 -20.40 -1.57
C LYS A 54 -5.18 -20.20 -3.00
N ARG A 55 -5.45 -18.95 -3.38
CA ARG A 55 -5.98 -18.56 -4.70
C ARG A 55 -5.47 -17.19 -5.12
N TRP A 56 -5.76 -16.83 -6.37
CA TRP A 56 -5.62 -15.47 -6.86
C TRP A 56 -6.61 -14.53 -6.17
N VAL A 57 -6.12 -13.37 -5.74
CA VAL A 57 -6.88 -12.34 -5.03
C VAL A 57 -6.64 -11.00 -5.70
N ASP A 58 -7.72 -10.25 -5.96
CA ASP A 58 -7.66 -8.90 -6.47
C ASP A 58 -7.78 -7.84 -5.36
N HIS A 59 -7.48 -6.59 -5.72
CA HIS A 59 -7.57 -5.47 -4.79
C HIS A 59 -9.01 -5.19 -4.31
N LYS A 60 -10.05 -5.55 -5.08
CA LYS A 60 -11.45 -5.37 -4.68
C LYS A 60 -11.84 -6.33 -3.56
N THR A 61 -11.42 -7.59 -3.66
CA THR A 61 -11.56 -8.58 -2.59
C THR A 61 -10.88 -8.08 -1.32
N ILE A 62 -9.65 -7.56 -1.43
CA ILE A 62 -8.91 -7.00 -0.29
C ILE A 62 -9.65 -5.80 0.31
N SER A 63 -10.16 -4.90 -0.54
CA SER A 63 -10.93 -3.73 -0.14
C SER A 63 -12.17 -4.13 0.68
N SER A 64 -12.93 -5.11 0.21
CA SER A 64 -14.12 -5.61 0.91
C SER A 64 -13.80 -6.28 2.24
N VAL A 65 -12.76 -7.14 2.29
CA VAL A 65 -12.43 -7.91 3.50
C VAL A 65 -11.83 -7.04 4.61
N PHE A 66 -11.00 -6.07 4.24
CA PHE A 66 -10.31 -5.19 5.19
C PHE A 66 -11.04 -3.87 5.42
N GLU A 67 -12.19 -3.66 4.78
CA GLU A 67 -13.00 -2.44 4.84
C GLU A 67 -12.15 -1.18 4.55
N ILE A 68 -11.28 -1.28 3.55
CA ILE A 68 -10.46 -0.17 3.06
C ILE A 68 -10.91 0.22 1.66
N THR A 69 -10.63 1.45 1.23
CA THR A 69 -10.94 1.87 -0.14
C THR A 69 -10.19 1.04 -1.19
N GLU A 70 -10.80 0.83 -2.37
CA GLU A 70 -10.15 0.12 -3.50
C GLU A 70 -8.80 0.76 -3.87
N ARG A 71 -8.70 2.09 -3.79
CA ARG A 71 -7.43 2.82 -4.00
C ARG A 71 -6.36 2.40 -3.00
N ARG A 72 -6.71 2.31 -1.71
CA ARG A 72 -5.78 1.89 -0.65
C ARG A 72 -5.41 0.42 -0.85
N ALA A 73 -6.36 -0.46 -1.17
CA ALA A 73 -6.08 -1.85 -1.48
C ALA A 73 -5.14 -2.01 -2.68
N SER A 74 -5.34 -1.25 -3.76
CA SER A 74 -4.46 -1.25 -4.93
C SER A 74 -3.04 -0.79 -4.60
N PHE A 75 -2.92 0.23 -3.74
CA PHE A 75 -1.62 0.65 -3.20
C PHE A 75 -0.98 -0.46 -2.36
N GLN A 76 -1.73 -1.12 -1.48
CA GLN A 76 -1.23 -2.26 -0.70
C GLN A 76 -0.74 -3.39 -1.60
N VAL A 77 -1.48 -3.74 -2.66
CA VAL A 77 -1.05 -4.74 -3.66
C VAL A 77 0.30 -4.33 -4.27
N SER A 78 0.42 -3.08 -4.73
CA SER A 78 1.68 -2.57 -5.31
C SER A 78 2.83 -2.53 -4.31
N TYR A 79 2.52 -2.30 -3.03
CA TYR A 79 3.51 -2.31 -1.96
C TYR A 79 3.98 -3.74 -1.64
N LEU A 80 3.07 -4.71 -1.61
CA LEU A 80 3.36 -6.13 -1.39
C LEU A 80 4.36 -6.66 -2.43
N THR A 81 4.20 -6.29 -3.71
CA THR A 81 5.12 -6.74 -4.77
C THR A 81 6.55 -6.23 -4.58
N GLN A 82 6.75 -5.17 -3.81
CA GLN A 82 8.06 -4.59 -3.50
C GLN A 82 8.70 -5.21 -2.25
N LYS A 83 7.97 -6.05 -1.51
CA LYS A 83 8.42 -6.68 -0.24
C LYS A 83 8.85 -8.12 -0.44
N SER A 84 9.66 -8.38 -1.48
CA SER A 84 10.15 -9.73 -1.82
C SER A 84 11.04 -10.35 -0.74
N ASP A 85 11.64 -9.53 0.12
CA ASP A 85 12.39 -9.96 1.30
C ASP A 85 11.50 -10.68 2.33
N ARG A 86 10.23 -10.29 2.43
CA ARG A 86 9.25 -10.81 3.39
C ARG A 86 8.17 -11.66 2.75
N ILE A 87 7.86 -11.46 1.48
CA ILE A 87 6.64 -11.97 0.85
C ILE A 87 6.98 -12.55 -0.52
N GLN A 88 6.81 -13.86 -0.64
CA GLN A 88 6.88 -14.55 -1.92
C GLN A 88 5.48 -14.59 -2.52
N LEU A 89 5.31 -13.93 -3.66
CA LEU A 89 4.03 -13.86 -4.37
C LEU A 89 4.24 -13.88 -5.89
N GLN A 90 3.19 -14.23 -6.60
CA GLN A 90 3.06 -14.05 -8.04
C GLN A 90 2.04 -12.95 -8.34
N VAL A 91 2.20 -12.29 -9.49
CA VAL A 91 1.30 -11.23 -9.95
C VAL A 91 0.85 -11.57 -11.36
N ARG A 92 -0.44 -11.42 -11.65
CA ARG A 92 -0.97 -11.48 -13.01
C ARG A 92 -1.84 -10.26 -13.31
N LYS A 93 -1.89 -9.92 -14.60
CA LYS A 93 -2.81 -8.92 -15.15
C LYS A 93 -4.01 -9.66 -15.74
N VAL A 94 -5.21 -9.34 -15.28
CA VAL A 94 -6.44 -9.94 -15.77
C VAL A 94 -7.28 -8.86 -16.45
N LYS A 95 -7.69 -9.12 -17.68
CA LYS A 95 -8.69 -8.31 -18.38
C LYS A 95 -9.99 -9.09 -18.34
N SER A 96 -10.90 -8.71 -17.45
CA SER A 96 -12.22 -9.31 -17.41
C SER A 96 -13.01 -8.89 -18.66
N GLU A 97 -13.88 -9.77 -19.13
CA GLU A 97 -14.76 -9.48 -20.27
C GLU A 97 -15.62 -8.24 -19.96
N GLY A 98 -15.66 -7.29 -20.91
CA GLY A 98 -16.35 -6.01 -20.72
C GLY A 98 -15.64 -4.99 -19.81
N ALA A 99 -14.52 -5.34 -19.14
CA ALA A 99 -13.80 -4.39 -18.30
C ALA A 99 -12.91 -3.45 -19.14
N GLN A 100 -13.12 -2.15 -18.95
CA GLN A 100 -12.27 -1.11 -19.57
C GLN A 100 -10.85 -1.10 -19.00
N ARG A 101 -10.63 -1.65 -17.80
CA ARG A 101 -9.34 -1.61 -17.08
C ARG A 101 -8.86 -3.01 -16.74
N ILE A 102 -7.54 -3.19 -16.84
CA ILE A 102 -6.85 -4.40 -16.41
C ILE A 102 -6.79 -4.41 -14.87
N SER A 103 -7.25 -5.51 -14.26
CA SER A 103 -7.07 -5.75 -12.83
C SER A 103 -5.73 -6.44 -12.56
N ARG A 104 -5.14 -6.17 -11.39
CA ARG A 104 -4.00 -6.93 -10.88
C ARG A 104 -4.51 -7.92 -9.84
N GLU A 105 -4.10 -9.17 -10.02
CA GLU A 105 -4.31 -10.22 -9.05
C GLU A 105 -2.97 -10.70 -8.51
N ILE A 106 -2.97 -11.05 -7.22
CA ILE A 106 -1.81 -11.62 -6.54
C ILE A 106 -2.14 -13.00 -6.01
N TRP A 107 -1.14 -13.87 -6.03
CA TRP A 107 -1.16 -15.13 -5.29
C TRP A 107 0.04 -15.14 -4.35
N VAL A 108 -0.23 -15.02 -3.04
CA VAL A 108 0.82 -15.11 -2.02
C VAL A 108 1.13 -16.58 -1.73
N GLN A 109 2.37 -16.98 -2.02
CA GLN A 109 2.86 -18.34 -1.85
C GLN A 109 3.43 -18.57 -0.44
N ARG A 110 4.12 -17.56 0.10
CA ARG A 110 4.72 -17.61 1.44
C ARG A 110 4.87 -16.22 2.04
N VAL A 111 4.62 -16.14 3.35
CA VAL A 111 4.95 -14.97 4.18
C VAL A 111 6.05 -15.37 5.13
N LYS A 112 7.13 -14.59 5.17
CA LYS A 112 8.28 -14.79 6.06
C LYS A 112 8.18 -13.80 7.22
N TRP A 113 8.37 -14.32 8.42
CA TRP A 113 8.53 -13.52 9.63
C TRP A 113 10.05 -13.39 9.86
N ARG A 114 10.54 -12.16 9.97
CA ARG A 114 11.90 -11.87 10.44
C ARG A 114 11.84 -11.62 11.94
#